data_AF-A0A917BBT0-F1
#
_entry.id   AF-A0A917BBT0-F1
#
_cell.length_a   1.000
_cell.length_b   1.000
_cell.length_c   1.000
_cell.angle_alpha   90.00
_cell.angle_beta   90.00
_cell.angle_gamma   90.00
#
_symmetry.space_group_name_H-M   'P 1'
#
loop_
_entity.id
_entity.type
_entity.pdbx_description
1 polymer ?
#
loop_
_entity_poly.entity_id
_entity_poly.type
_entity_poly.pdbx_seq_one_letter_code
_entity_poly.pdbx_strand_id
1 'polypeptide(L)'
;MTQPAHEPHASHSPLTKSARQRRIVDLLESRPVRSQNELAELLAAAGVSVTQATLSRDLLDLDAVKVRTPEGHLVYAVPAEGGDRTPLLVRSTASSGARLARLAGELLVSAEASGNLVVLRTPPGAAQFLASALDKAELDGVLGTIGGDDTVMVIGRGTRQSDGEALARRLVDLATHAARSDHSTAVDEDPSGPRPV
;
A
#
# COMPACT_ATOMS: atom_id res chain seq x y z
N MET A 1 -12.38 58.90 -2.06
CA MET A 1 -12.69 57.94 -0.98
C MET A 1 -13.35 56.74 -1.62
N THR A 2 -12.62 55.65 -1.85
CA THR A 2 -13.21 54.40 -2.35
C THR A 2 -12.49 53.26 -1.62
N GLN A 3 -13.21 52.61 -0.70
CA GLN A 3 -12.74 51.46 0.06
C GLN A 3 -12.63 50.24 -0.86
N PRO A 4 -11.66 49.33 -0.68
CA PRO A 4 -11.53 48.15 -1.52
C PRO A 4 -12.60 47.11 -1.19
N ALA A 5 -13.01 46.37 -2.22
CA ALA A 5 -13.92 45.23 -2.09
C ALA A 5 -13.32 44.15 -1.18
N HIS A 6 -14.10 43.74 -0.18
CA HIS A 6 -13.74 42.66 0.73
C HIS A 6 -13.96 41.32 0.00
N GLU A 7 -12.88 40.66 -0.41
CA GLU A 7 -12.94 39.28 -0.88
C GLU A 7 -13.35 38.35 0.28
N PRO A 8 -14.24 37.37 0.05
CA PRO A 8 -14.64 36.43 1.09
C PRO A 8 -13.46 35.51 1.40
N HIS A 9 -12.76 35.76 2.50
CA HIS A 9 -11.80 34.81 3.06
C HIS A 9 -12.55 33.58 3.56
N ALA A 10 -12.50 32.49 2.78
CA ALA A 10 -13.02 31.19 3.20
C ALA A 10 -12.40 30.81 4.57
N SER A 11 -13.25 30.58 5.55
CA SER A 11 -12.84 30.20 6.91
C SER A 11 -12.42 28.72 6.93
N HIS A 12 -11.12 28.47 6.85
CA HIS A 12 -10.52 27.14 6.89
C HIS A 12 -10.40 26.64 8.33
N SER A 13 -11.41 25.92 8.83
CA SER A 13 -11.27 25.25 10.14
C SER A 13 -10.45 23.97 10.01
N PRO A 14 -9.41 23.76 10.83
CA PRO A 14 -8.70 22.49 10.86
C PRO A 14 -9.63 21.41 11.44
N LEU A 15 -10.17 20.56 10.58
CA LEU A 15 -10.83 19.34 11.01
C LEU A 15 -9.80 18.37 11.61
N THR A 16 -10.19 17.67 12.66
CA THR A 16 -9.43 16.53 13.18
C THR A 16 -9.22 15.49 12.07
N LYS A 17 -8.13 14.71 12.14
CA LYS A 17 -7.82 13.66 11.16
C LYS A 17 -9.03 12.77 10.87
N SER A 18 -9.71 12.29 11.92
CA SER A 18 -10.88 11.42 11.79
C SER A 18 -12.08 12.11 11.12
N ALA A 19 -12.33 13.39 11.41
CA ALA A 19 -13.41 14.14 10.77
C ALA A 19 -13.12 14.38 9.28
N ARG A 20 -11.86 14.68 8.93
CA ARG A 20 -11.41 14.81 7.55
C ARG A 20 -11.52 13.48 6.79
N GLN A 21 -11.06 12.39 7.39
CA GLN A 21 -11.15 11.06 6.79
C GLN A 21 -12.60 10.64 6.55
N ARG A 22 -13.51 10.85 7.52
CA ARG A 22 -14.96 10.62 7.31
C ARG A 22 -15.49 11.42 6.12
N ARG A 23 -15.10 12.69 6.01
CA ARG A 23 -15.51 13.53 4.88
C ARG A 23 -14.99 13.03 3.54
N ILE A 24 -13.77 12.49 3.50
CA ILE A 24 -13.21 11.84 2.31
C ILE A 24 -14.07 10.63 1.93
N VAL A 25 -14.41 9.77 2.88
CA VAL A 25 -15.30 8.61 2.62
C VAL A 25 -16.63 9.08 2.04
N ASP A 26 -17.32 10.04 2.67
CA ASP A 26 -18.61 10.57 2.18
C ASP A 26 -18.51 11.10 0.73
N LEU A 27 -17.40 11.76 0.38
CA LEU A 27 -17.17 12.28 -0.97
C LEU A 27 -16.95 11.15 -1.99
N LEU A 28 -16.17 10.14 -1.63
CA LEU A 28 -15.90 8.99 -2.50
C LEU A 28 -17.14 8.09 -2.68
N GLU A 29 -18.04 8.04 -1.71
CA GLU A 29 -19.31 7.31 -1.82
C GLU A 29 -20.40 8.09 -2.57
N SER A 30 -20.42 9.41 -2.45
CA SER A 30 -21.47 10.25 -3.05
C SER A 30 -21.24 10.58 -4.53
N ARG A 31 -20.00 10.52 -5.02
CA ARG A 31 -19.68 10.85 -6.42
C ARG A 31 -18.38 10.19 -6.89
N PRO A 32 -18.23 9.95 -8.21
CA PRO A 32 -16.96 9.50 -8.77
C PRO A 32 -15.90 10.60 -8.65
N VAL A 33 -14.74 10.28 -8.08
CA VAL A 33 -13.60 11.20 -7.95
C VAL A 33 -12.39 10.61 -8.65
N ARG A 34 -11.87 11.29 -9.68
CA ARG A 34 -10.86 10.77 -10.61
C ARG A 34 -9.42 11.10 -10.19
N SER A 35 -9.24 12.16 -9.41
CA SER A 35 -7.92 12.63 -8.99
C SER A 35 -7.87 13.17 -7.56
N GLN A 36 -6.66 13.25 -6.99
CA GLN A 36 -6.47 13.86 -5.67
C GLN A 36 -6.69 15.38 -5.70
N ASN A 37 -6.38 16.05 -6.81
CA ASN A 37 -6.64 17.48 -6.97
C ASN A 37 -8.14 17.76 -6.94
N GLU A 38 -8.93 16.96 -7.67
CA GLU A 38 -10.39 17.01 -7.63
C GLU A 38 -10.94 16.77 -6.22
N LEU A 39 -10.39 15.77 -5.51
CA LEU A 39 -10.78 15.52 -4.11
C LEU A 39 -10.44 16.71 -3.19
N ALA A 40 -9.29 17.35 -3.40
CA ALA A 40 -8.88 18.54 -2.64
C ALA A 40 -9.80 19.74 -2.93
N GLU A 41 -10.20 19.95 -4.18
CA GLU A 41 -11.17 20.98 -4.58
C GLU A 41 -12.54 20.75 -3.94
N LEU A 42 -13.01 19.49 -3.92
CA LEU A 42 -14.27 19.11 -3.27
C LEU A 42 -14.24 19.32 -1.76
N LEU A 43 -13.11 19.00 -1.12
CA LEU A 43 -12.90 19.27 0.31
C LEU A 43 -12.85 20.78 0.58
N ALA A 44 -12.16 21.55 -0.26
CA ALA A 44 -12.07 23.00 -0.14
C ALA A 44 -13.44 23.67 -0.29
N ALA A 45 -14.27 23.21 -1.24
CA ALA A 45 -15.66 23.66 -1.38
C ALA A 45 -16.53 23.32 -0.16
N ALA A 46 -16.14 22.30 0.62
CA ALA A 46 -16.76 21.95 1.90
C ALA A 46 -16.10 22.64 3.12
N GLY A 47 -15.21 23.62 2.90
CA GLY A 47 -14.52 24.37 3.96
C GLY A 47 -13.29 23.67 4.55
N VAL A 48 -12.79 22.60 3.91
CA VAL A 48 -11.69 21.76 4.39
C VAL A 48 -10.48 21.91 3.46
N SER A 49 -9.46 22.65 3.89
CA SER A 49 -8.21 22.79 3.11
C SER A 49 -7.18 21.74 3.56
N VAL A 50 -6.60 21.04 2.59
CA VAL A 50 -5.63 19.95 2.79
C VAL A 50 -4.54 20.05 1.74
N THR A 51 -3.30 19.70 2.12
CA THR A 51 -2.22 19.57 1.13
C THR A 51 -2.33 18.22 0.41
N GLN A 52 -1.74 18.13 -0.77
CA GLN A 52 -1.67 16.87 -1.51
C GLN A 52 -0.96 15.77 -0.71
N ALA A 53 0.09 16.10 0.06
CA ALA A 53 0.78 15.15 0.92
C ALA A 53 -0.12 14.60 2.05
N THR A 54 -0.93 15.46 2.68
CA THR A 54 -1.90 15.03 3.70
C THR A 54 -2.98 14.15 3.10
N LEU A 55 -3.52 14.55 1.94
CA LEU A 55 -4.56 13.79 1.26
C LEU A 55 -4.06 12.43 0.77
N SER A 56 -2.83 12.36 0.28
CA SER A 56 -2.16 11.10 -0.09
C SER A 56 -2.06 10.15 1.11
N ARG A 57 -1.66 10.67 2.28
CA ARG A 57 -1.60 9.89 3.53
C ARG A 57 -2.99 9.46 4.00
N ASP A 58 -4.00 10.33 3.97
CA ASP A 58 -5.35 9.96 4.38
C ASP A 58 -5.95 8.87 3.47
N LEU A 59 -5.74 8.97 2.15
CA LEU A 59 -6.17 7.92 1.20
C LEU A 59 -5.46 6.59 1.44
N LEU A 60 -4.17 6.64 1.79
CA LEU A 60 -3.41 5.45 2.17
C LEU A 60 -3.94 4.83 3.48
N ASP A 61 -4.19 5.65 4.49
CA ASP A 61 -4.72 5.24 5.79
C ASP A 61 -6.14 4.67 5.69
N LEU A 62 -6.92 5.15 4.71
CA LEU A 62 -8.25 4.65 4.39
C LEU A 62 -8.23 3.43 3.44
N ASP A 63 -7.05 2.92 3.07
CA ASP A 63 -6.89 1.85 2.07
C ASP A 63 -7.67 2.14 0.76
N ALA A 64 -7.78 3.42 0.37
CA ALA A 64 -8.52 3.84 -0.81
C ALA A 64 -7.84 3.35 -2.10
N VAL A 65 -8.64 2.89 -3.06
CA VAL A 65 -8.18 2.26 -4.30
C VAL A 65 -8.81 2.93 -5.52
N LYS A 66 -8.13 2.84 -6.68
CA LYS A 66 -8.73 3.24 -7.95
C LYS A 66 -9.49 2.08 -8.58
N VAL A 67 -10.79 2.27 -8.78
CA VAL A 67 -11.68 1.31 -9.43
C VAL A 67 -12.09 1.83 -10.80
N ARG A 68 -12.25 0.93 -11.77
CA ARG A 68 -12.78 1.27 -13.08
C ARG A 68 -14.32 1.22 -13.03
N THR A 69 -14.94 2.35 -13.33
CA THR A 69 -16.39 2.48 -13.50
C THR A 69 -16.88 1.72 -14.74
N PRO A 70 -18.18 1.35 -14.81
CA PRO A 70 -18.77 0.76 -16.02
C PRO A 70 -18.56 1.61 -17.28
N GLU A 71 -18.46 2.94 -17.11
CA GLU A 71 -18.19 3.91 -18.17
C GLU A 71 -16.70 3.99 -18.57
N GLY A 72 -15.83 3.18 -17.95
CA GLY A 72 -14.41 3.05 -18.29
C GLY A 72 -13.47 4.02 -17.57
N HIS A 73 -13.99 4.95 -16.75
CA HIS A 73 -13.18 5.91 -16.00
C HIS A 73 -12.62 5.32 -14.70
N LEU A 74 -11.42 5.75 -14.31
CA LEU A 74 -10.82 5.40 -13.02
C LEU A 74 -11.23 6.40 -11.94
N VAL A 75 -11.74 5.90 -10.81
CA VAL A 75 -12.21 6.70 -9.67
C VAL A 75 -11.72 6.12 -8.36
N TYR A 76 -11.52 6.96 -7.35
CA TYR A 76 -11.21 6.52 -5.99
C TYR A 76 -12.44 5.91 -5.32
N ALA A 77 -12.23 4.81 -4.59
CA ALA A 77 -13.23 4.17 -3.75
C ALA A 77 -12.56 3.63 -2.47
N VAL A 78 -13.32 3.59 -1.38
CA VAL A 78 -12.88 2.99 -0.11
C VAL A 78 -13.55 1.62 0.02
N PRO A 79 -12.80 0.53 0.28
CA PRO A 79 -13.39 -0.77 0.56
C PRO A 79 -14.27 -0.68 1.81
N ALA A 80 -15.56 -1.01 1.71
CA ALA A 80 -16.44 -1.06 2.88
C ALA A 80 -16.06 -2.24 3.79
N GLU A 81 -16.15 -2.06 5.11
CA GLU A 81 -16.12 -3.16 6.07
C GLU A 81 -17.36 -4.04 5.87
N GLY A 82 -17.21 -5.07 5.04
CA GLY A 82 -18.24 -6.09 4.79
C GLY A 82 -19.09 -5.83 3.55
N GLY A 83 -18.93 -6.71 2.56
CA GLY A 83 -19.95 -6.98 1.54
C GLY A 83 -19.73 -6.30 0.20
N ASP A 84 -19.27 -7.11 -0.77
CA ASP A 84 -19.41 -6.96 -2.22
C ASP A 84 -19.43 -5.55 -2.82
N ARG A 85 -18.26 -5.13 -3.31
CA ARG A 85 -18.13 -4.41 -4.59
C ARG A 85 -16.88 -4.91 -5.26
N THR A 86 -17.04 -5.73 -6.30
CA THR A 86 -15.97 -6.30 -7.14
C THR A 86 -14.82 -5.31 -7.33
N PRO A 87 -13.68 -5.50 -6.65
CA PRO A 87 -12.51 -4.68 -6.88
C PRO A 87 -11.81 -5.26 -8.12
N LEU A 88 -12.11 -4.71 -9.30
CA LEU A 88 -11.12 -4.76 -10.39
C LEU A 88 -10.04 -3.73 -10.05
N LEU A 89 -9.22 -4.09 -9.05
CA LEU A 89 -8.05 -3.34 -8.64
C LEU A 89 -7.11 -3.26 -9.83
N VAL A 90 -6.88 -2.05 -10.34
CA VAL A 90 -5.59 -1.74 -10.96
C VAL A 90 -4.63 -1.37 -9.83
N ARG A 91 -4.39 -2.30 -8.90
CA ARG A 91 -3.08 -2.44 -8.28
C ARG A 91 -2.37 -3.40 -9.20
N SER A 92 -1.36 -2.95 -9.95
CA SER A 92 -0.54 -3.94 -10.64
C SER A 92 0.02 -4.88 -9.56
N THR A 93 -0.11 -6.18 -9.77
CA THR A 93 0.51 -7.22 -8.93
C THR A 93 1.99 -6.93 -8.68
N ALA A 94 2.64 -6.23 -9.62
CA ALA A 94 4.00 -5.72 -9.49
C ALA A 94 4.20 -4.75 -8.29
N SER A 95 3.24 -3.88 -7.97
CA SER A 95 3.34 -2.96 -6.82
C SER A 95 3.19 -3.67 -5.48
N SER A 96 2.22 -4.59 -5.35
CA SER A 96 2.07 -5.41 -4.15
C SER A 96 3.25 -6.37 -3.96
N GLY A 97 3.76 -6.95 -5.05
CA GLY A 97 4.96 -7.79 -5.04
C GLY A 97 6.21 -7.04 -4.60
N ALA A 98 6.43 -5.81 -5.10
CA ALA A 98 7.56 -4.97 -4.68
C ALA A 98 7.50 -4.60 -3.19
N ARG A 99 6.30 -4.26 -2.68
CA ARG A 99 6.10 -4.01 -1.24
C ARG A 99 6.40 -5.25 -0.40
N LEU A 100 5.92 -6.41 -0.83
CA LEU A 100 6.19 -7.67 -0.15
C LEU A 100 7.69 -7.98 -0.16
N ALA A 101 8.38 -7.79 -1.28
CA ALA A 101 9.82 -8.04 -1.40
C ALA A 101 10.61 -7.22 -0.36
N ARG A 102 10.34 -5.92 -0.29
CA ARG A 102 10.98 -5.03 0.70
C ARG A 102 10.71 -5.49 2.14
N LEU A 103 9.44 -5.75 2.48
CA LEU A 103 9.07 -6.19 3.83
C LEU A 103 9.65 -7.56 4.19
N ALA A 104 9.72 -8.48 3.23
CA ALA A 104 10.36 -9.77 3.44
C ALA A 104 11.87 -9.59 3.68
N GLY A 105 12.54 -8.71 2.93
CA GLY A 105 13.96 -8.37 3.16
C GLY A 105 14.23 -7.77 4.55
N GLU A 106 13.30 -6.99 5.07
CA GLU A 106 13.41 -6.34 6.39
C GLU A 106 13.03 -7.27 7.55
N LEU A 107 12.03 -8.13 7.38
CA LEU A 107 11.33 -8.80 8.49
C LEU A 107 11.44 -10.33 8.48
N LEU A 108 11.79 -10.96 7.34
CA LEU A 108 11.88 -12.42 7.27
C LEU A 108 13.22 -12.91 7.85
N VAL A 109 13.16 -13.60 8.97
CA VAL A 109 14.33 -14.19 9.65
C VAL A 109 14.61 -15.61 9.14
N SER A 110 13.56 -16.43 9.03
CA SER A 110 13.68 -17.79 8.49
C SER A 110 12.34 -18.28 7.91
N ALA A 111 12.40 -19.33 7.09
CA ALA A 111 11.24 -20.01 6.52
C ALA A 111 11.46 -21.52 6.52
N GLU A 112 10.53 -22.27 7.13
CA GLU A 112 10.57 -23.73 7.22
C GLU A 112 9.24 -24.34 6.76
N ALA A 113 9.26 -25.51 6.13
CA ALA A 113 8.07 -26.14 5.57
C ALA A 113 7.75 -27.50 6.20
N SER A 114 6.46 -27.75 6.45
CA SER A 114 5.91 -29.03 6.85
C SER A 114 4.63 -29.33 6.08
N GLY A 115 4.69 -30.29 5.17
CA GLY A 115 3.64 -30.55 4.19
C GLY A 115 3.38 -29.31 3.33
N ASN A 116 2.14 -28.82 3.40
CA ASN A 116 1.71 -27.58 2.73
C ASN A 116 1.79 -26.34 3.62
N LEU A 117 2.23 -26.46 4.85
CA LEU A 117 2.40 -25.34 5.77
C LEU A 117 3.82 -24.81 5.67
N VAL A 118 3.96 -23.49 5.64
CA VAL A 118 5.25 -22.80 5.74
C VAL A 118 5.21 -21.90 6.97
N VAL A 119 6.17 -22.06 7.86
CA VAL A 119 6.35 -21.25 9.07
C VAL A 119 7.45 -20.24 8.81
N LEU A 120 7.11 -18.96 8.92
CA LEU A 120 8.05 -17.85 8.80
C LEU A 120 8.35 -17.29 10.19
N ARG A 121 9.61 -16.97 10.47
CA ARG A 121 10.01 -16.24 11.68
C ARG A 121 10.28 -14.78 11.36
N THR A 122 9.90 -13.90 12.27
CA THR A 122 10.12 -12.46 12.19
C THR A 122 10.69 -11.92 13.50
N PRO A 123 11.17 -10.67 13.56
CA PRO A 123 11.35 -9.99 14.84
C PRO A 123 10.04 -9.92 15.65
N PRO A 124 10.12 -9.71 16.97
CA PRO A 124 8.94 -9.55 17.82
C PRO A 124 7.99 -8.45 17.32
N GLY A 125 6.70 -8.72 17.33
CA GLY A 125 5.64 -7.80 16.88
C GLY A 125 5.54 -7.57 15.37
N ALA A 126 6.36 -8.23 14.54
CA ALA A 126 6.38 -7.99 13.09
C ALA A 126 5.54 -8.98 12.27
N ALA A 127 5.11 -10.10 12.87
CA ALA A 127 4.50 -11.19 12.11
C ALA A 127 3.17 -10.79 11.45
N GLN A 128 2.26 -10.11 12.17
CA GLN A 128 1.00 -9.63 11.59
C GLN A 128 1.22 -8.70 10.40
N PHE A 129 2.26 -7.87 10.46
CA PHE A 129 2.54 -6.92 9.40
C PHE A 129 3.04 -7.62 8.13
N LEU A 130 3.90 -8.63 8.27
CA LEU A 130 4.34 -9.47 7.16
C LEU A 130 3.19 -10.31 6.58
N ALA A 131 2.34 -10.91 7.44
CA ALA A 131 1.16 -11.67 7.03
C ALA A 131 0.21 -10.83 6.16
N SER A 132 -0.11 -9.60 6.59
CA SER A 132 -0.93 -8.69 5.80
C SER A 132 -0.33 -8.36 4.43
N ALA A 133 1.00 -8.24 4.34
CA ALA A 133 1.66 -8.02 3.06
C ALA A 133 1.59 -9.24 2.14
N LEU A 134 1.70 -10.45 2.69
CA LEU A 134 1.55 -11.71 1.95
C LEU A 134 0.13 -11.85 1.38
N ASP A 135 -0.89 -11.56 2.18
CA ASP A 135 -2.29 -11.62 1.75
C ASP A 135 -2.56 -10.60 0.64
N LYS A 136 -2.11 -9.34 0.81
CA LYS A 136 -2.26 -8.27 -0.20
C LYS A 136 -1.46 -8.52 -1.48
N ALA A 137 -0.47 -9.41 -1.46
CA ALA A 137 0.34 -9.77 -2.62
C ALA A 137 -0.29 -10.88 -3.48
N GLU A 138 -1.34 -11.55 -2.98
CA GLU A 138 -2.08 -12.59 -3.70
C GLU A 138 -1.16 -13.62 -4.37
N LEU A 139 -0.17 -14.12 -3.62
CA LEU A 139 0.83 -15.03 -4.17
C LEU A 139 0.20 -16.32 -4.71
N ASP A 140 0.48 -16.62 -5.98
CA ASP A 140 0.12 -17.90 -6.57
C ASP A 140 0.60 -19.06 -5.69
N GLY A 141 -0.31 -20.01 -5.45
CA GLY A 141 -0.05 -21.18 -4.61
C GLY A 141 -0.26 -20.97 -3.10
N VAL A 142 -0.56 -19.76 -2.62
CA VAL A 142 -0.88 -19.50 -1.20
C VAL A 142 -2.40 -19.45 -0.97
N LEU A 143 -2.92 -20.37 -0.16
CA LEU A 143 -4.32 -20.42 0.25
C LEU A 143 -4.66 -19.27 1.22
N GLY A 144 -3.76 -18.95 2.14
CA GLY A 144 -3.91 -17.84 3.09
C GLY A 144 -2.81 -17.82 4.15
N THR A 145 -2.82 -16.81 5.02
CA THR A 145 -1.84 -16.66 6.10
C THR A 145 -2.49 -16.41 7.46
N ILE A 146 -1.76 -16.74 8.54
CA ILE A 146 -2.12 -16.44 9.92
C ILE A 146 -0.89 -15.84 10.59
N GLY A 147 -0.98 -14.58 11.02
CA GLY A 147 0.05 -13.92 11.83
C GLY A 147 -0.09 -14.24 13.33
N GLY A 148 1.03 -14.41 14.00
CA GLY A 148 1.18 -14.36 15.46
C GLY A 148 1.91 -13.07 15.88
N ASP A 149 2.80 -13.17 16.86
CA ASP A 149 3.68 -12.04 17.25
C ASP A 149 5.00 -12.02 16.46
N ASP A 150 5.72 -13.14 16.48
CA ASP A 150 7.04 -13.34 15.84
C ASP A 150 7.05 -14.47 14.80
N THR A 151 5.86 -14.99 14.48
CA THR A 151 5.67 -16.17 13.64
C THR A 151 4.48 -15.98 12.69
N VAL A 152 4.66 -16.28 11.40
CA VAL A 152 3.57 -16.33 10.40
C VAL A 152 3.44 -17.77 9.90
N MET A 153 2.22 -18.30 9.91
CA MET A 153 1.89 -19.54 9.21
C MET A 153 1.30 -19.21 7.85
N VAL A 154 1.91 -19.73 6.79
CA VAL A 154 1.43 -19.63 5.40
C VAL A 154 0.92 -21.00 4.99
N ILE A 155 -0.31 -21.05 4.49
CA ILE A 155 -0.95 -22.28 4.04
C ILE A 155 -0.86 -22.32 2.52
N GLY A 156 -0.12 -23.29 1.98
CA GLY A 156 -0.04 -23.56 0.55
C GLY A 156 -1.23 -24.35 0.02
N ARG A 157 -1.55 -24.17 -1.27
CA ARG A 157 -2.57 -24.95 -2.01
C ARG A 157 -2.07 -26.32 -2.45
N GLY A 158 -0.75 -26.52 -2.52
CA GLY A 158 -0.16 -27.84 -2.74
C GLY A 158 -0.42 -28.75 -1.54
N THR A 159 -0.19 -30.05 -1.69
CA THR A 159 -0.42 -31.04 -0.62
C THR A 159 0.82 -31.86 -0.30
N ARG A 160 1.90 -31.71 -1.07
CA ARG A 160 3.15 -32.45 -0.88
C ARG A 160 4.17 -31.61 -0.13
N GLN A 161 5.06 -32.26 0.62
CA GLN A 161 6.20 -31.63 1.28
C GLN A 161 7.03 -30.77 0.31
N SER A 162 7.25 -31.26 -0.91
CA SER A 162 8.00 -30.53 -1.95
C SER A 162 7.34 -29.20 -2.36
N ASP A 163 6.02 -29.10 -2.25
CA ASP A 163 5.27 -27.89 -2.61
C ASP A 163 5.49 -26.81 -1.53
N GLY A 164 5.45 -27.21 -0.25
CA GLY A 164 5.79 -26.33 0.88
C GLY A 164 7.25 -25.86 0.83
N GLU A 165 8.19 -26.76 0.56
CA GLU A 165 9.62 -26.42 0.42
C GLU A 165 9.90 -25.46 -0.74
N ALA A 166 9.18 -25.60 -1.86
CA ALA A 166 9.27 -24.67 -2.97
C ALA A 166 8.72 -23.29 -2.61
N LEU A 167 7.60 -23.23 -1.88
CA LEU A 167 7.02 -21.99 -1.40
C LEU A 167 7.94 -21.28 -0.39
N ALA A 168 8.52 -22.02 0.56
CA ALA A 168 9.47 -21.47 1.53
C ALA A 168 10.69 -20.86 0.83
N ARG A 169 11.30 -21.58 -0.13
CA ARG A 169 12.41 -21.07 -0.93
C ARG A 169 12.05 -19.79 -1.68
N ARG A 170 10.89 -19.76 -2.34
CA ARG A 170 10.41 -18.57 -3.05
C ARG A 170 10.29 -17.35 -2.13
N LEU A 171 9.82 -17.53 -0.89
CA LEU A 171 9.69 -16.45 0.08
C LEU A 171 11.06 -15.92 0.56
N VAL A 172 12.05 -16.81 0.73
CA VAL A 172 13.43 -16.43 1.05
C VAL A 172 14.11 -15.73 -0.13
N ASP A 173 13.90 -16.22 -1.35
CA ASP A 173 14.43 -15.60 -2.57
C ASP A 173 13.89 -14.18 -2.72
N LEU A 174 12.60 -13.98 -2.43
CA LEU A 174 11.96 -12.67 -2.48
C LEU A 174 12.60 -11.67 -1.48
N ALA A 175 12.97 -12.12 -0.29
CA ALA A 175 13.66 -11.31 0.71
C ALA A 175 15.09 -10.93 0.28
N THR A 176 15.82 -11.86 -0.35
CA THR A 176 17.21 -11.63 -0.78
C THR A 176 17.32 -10.75 -2.02
N HIS A 177 16.36 -10.80 -2.94
CA HIS A 177 16.37 -9.94 -4.12
C HIS A 177 16.06 -8.47 -3.78
N ALA A 178 15.21 -8.22 -2.78
CA ALA A 178 14.95 -6.87 -2.28
C ALA A 178 16.20 -6.20 -1.67
N ALA A 179 16.97 -6.96 -0.91
CA ALA A 179 18.22 -6.47 -0.32
C ALA A 179 19.28 -6.07 -1.37
N ARG A 180 19.23 -6.66 -2.57
CA ARG A 180 20.15 -6.33 -3.68
C ARG A 180 19.72 -5.11 -4.49
N SER A 181 18.41 -4.87 -4.64
CA SER A 181 17.91 -3.69 -5.37
C SER A 181 18.21 -2.37 -4.66
N ASP A 182 18.23 -2.36 -3.32
CA ASP A 182 18.56 -1.16 -2.54
C ASP A 182 20.06 -0.80 -2.61
N HIS A 183 20.93 -1.76 -2.94
CA HIS A 183 22.38 -1.54 -3.05
C HIS A 183 22.83 -1.11 -4.46
N SER A 184 21.98 -1.29 -5.48
CA SER A 184 22.31 -0.95 -6.87
C SER A 184 22.07 0.52 -7.24
N THR A 185 21.41 1.31 -6.40
CA THR A 185 21.15 2.74 -6.64
C THR A 185 22.22 3.67 -6.03
N ALA A 186 23.26 3.12 -5.41
CA ALA A 186 24.28 3.88 -4.69
C ALA A 186 25.69 3.87 -5.33
N VAL A 187 25.82 3.46 -6.59
CA VAL A 187 27.10 3.53 -7.32
C VAL A 187 26.85 4.15 -8.70
N ASP A 188 26.76 5.48 -8.73
CA ASP A 188 27.07 6.27 -9.92
C ASP A 188 27.98 7.42 -9.44
N GLU A 189 29.24 7.06 -9.17
CA GLU A 189 30.31 8.03 -8.89
C GLU A 189 30.75 8.70 -10.19
N ASP A 190 30.38 9.98 -10.29
CA ASP A 190 31.00 11.09 -11.01
C ASP A 190 32.31 10.81 -11.79
N PRO A 191 32.30 10.85 -13.14
CA PRO A 191 33.51 10.89 -13.94
C PRO A 191 33.89 12.35 -14.24
N SER A 192 34.36 13.11 -13.25
CA SER A 192 34.96 14.43 -13.49
C SER A 192 36.24 14.69 -12.66
N GLY A 193 37.21 13.78 -12.79
CA GLY A 193 38.59 14.05 -12.38
C GLY A 193 39.33 14.98 -13.37
N PRO A 194 40.07 16.01 -12.92
CA PRO A 194 40.76 16.93 -13.82
C PRO A 194 42.01 16.27 -14.43
N ARG A 195 42.24 16.54 -15.72
CA ARG A 195 43.47 16.14 -16.42
C ARG A 195 44.64 17.03 -15.98
N PRO A 196 45.83 16.47 -15.66
CA PRO A 196 47.01 17.27 -15.40
C PRO A 196 47.55 17.88 -16.70
N VAL A 197 48.10 19.08 -16.57
CA VAL A 197 48.83 19.84 -17.61
C VAL A 197 50.23 19.32 -17.84
#